data_AF-A0A925NXN3-F1
#
_entry.id   AF-A0A925NXN3-F1
#
_cell.length_a   1.000
_cell.length_b   1.000
_cell.length_c   1.000
_cell.angle_alpha   90.00
_cell.angle_beta   90.00
_cell.angle_gamma   90.00
#
_symmetry.space_group_name_H-M   'P 1'
#
loop_
_entity.id
_entity.type
_entity.pdbx_description
1 polymer ?
#
loop_
_entity_poly.entity_id
_entity_poly.type
_entity_poly.pdbx_seq_one_letter_code
_entity_poly.pdbx_strand_id
1 'polypeptide(L)'
;MQIREITIGELNHFATSELWQQLEPKPITVLRAVSQSKNPRAKADDVALIIAYEGKNLAGLAGILPDAVNGISEQRASSNTCWWVNGDMGRRLALPLFMKAFAQCGQRMFLTDMTPHTLSILQKTNWFEFPALAPGMRGFLKFNLNEVLPARMPSFQKIKPLLTFSDKTLNVLFSPLRRVNQIRFKDQNIKVEKRKELNEPLYSYIEQHSQNEFIGRSGKELEWIVRYPWVTAQANDASKAAFDYPFSHIVKSFEQYFLHLSKSGNTIGLLLISLRDGHMKVPYAYFDEKNAPLILKEIYRQAVLNDAVTLTLFRAGLVNAMHSAPHPFIFRKPIRRLAAISTRLEGLFRKHPHFQDGDGDVVFT
;
A
#
# COMPACT_ATOMS: atom_id res chain seq x y z
N MET A 1 32.90 3.86 7.01
CA MET A 1 31.43 3.68 7.12
C MET A 1 30.83 4.64 8.15
N GLN A 2 29.90 5.50 7.73
CA GLN A 2 29.16 6.43 8.59
C GLN A 2 27.70 5.97 8.70
N ILE A 3 27.06 6.15 9.87
CA ILE A 3 25.63 5.90 10.09
C ILE A 3 24.98 7.21 10.53
N ARG A 4 23.89 7.59 9.89
CA ARG A 4 23.13 8.80 10.22
C ARG A 4 21.66 8.46 10.42
N GLU A 5 21.09 9.03 11.47
CA GLU A 5 19.64 9.06 11.72
C GLU A 5 19.11 10.39 11.21
N ILE A 6 17.96 10.34 10.54
CA ILE A 6 17.25 11.50 10.03
C ILE A 6 15.86 11.48 10.65
N THR A 7 15.54 12.54 11.38
CA THR A 7 14.26 12.72 12.05
C THR A 7 13.19 13.26 11.10
N ILE A 8 11.92 13.14 11.49
CA ILE A 8 10.78 13.69 10.76
C ILE A 8 10.94 15.18 10.48
N GLY A 9 11.45 15.95 11.46
CA GLY A 9 11.70 17.39 11.31
C GLY A 9 12.82 17.71 10.32
N GLU A 10 13.78 16.81 10.15
CA GLU A 10 14.92 17.00 9.25
C GLU A 10 14.66 16.50 7.82
N LEU A 11 13.68 15.62 7.61
CA LEU A 11 13.45 14.91 6.34
C LEU A 11 13.43 15.82 5.10
N ASN A 12 12.69 16.93 5.14
CA ASN A 12 12.56 17.83 4.01
C ASN A 12 13.88 18.52 3.66
N HIS A 13 14.61 18.97 4.68
CA HIS A 13 15.92 19.58 4.50
C HIS A 13 16.93 18.53 4.01
N PHE A 14 16.91 17.33 4.58
CA PHE A 14 17.78 16.24 4.16
C PHE A 14 17.57 15.89 2.68
N ALA A 15 16.32 15.76 2.21
CA ALA A 15 15.99 15.40 0.83
C ALA A 15 16.42 16.42 -0.23
N THR A 16 16.96 17.57 0.18
CA THR A 16 17.52 18.61 -0.70
C THR A 16 18.96 18.99 -0.34
N SER A 17 19.52 18.38 0.71
CA SER A 17 20.87 18.65 1.21
C SER A 17 21.97 18.18 0.26
N GLU A 18 23.17 18.76 0.41
CA GLU A 18 24.35 18.35 -0.35
C GLU A 18 24.66 16.86 -0.18
N LEU A 19 24.57 16.33 1.05
CA LEU A 19 24.77 14.89 1.30
C LEU A 19 23.79 14.04 0.48
N TRP A 20 22.51 14.39 0.45
CA TRP A 20 21.53 13.67 -0.36
C TRP A 20 21.84 13.76 -1.85
N GLN A 21 22.29 14.92 -2.34
CA GLN A 21 22.69 15.10 -3.73
C GLN A 21 23.91 14.25 -4.11
N GLN A 22 24.82 14.01 -3.17
CA GLN A 22 26.02 13.20 -3.39
C GLN A 22 25.79 11.69 -3.29
N LEU A 23 24.79 11.23 -2.54
CA LEU A 23 24.55 9.80 -2.31
C LEU A 23 23.97 9.09 -3.54
N GLU A 24 24.51 7.91 -3.85
CA GLU A 24 24.00 7.00 -4.87
C GLU A 24 23.94 5.53 -4.34
N PRO A 25 22.81 4.82 -4.52
CA PRO A 25 21.50 5.36 -4.91
C PRO A 25 20.97 6.39 -3.90
N LYS A 26 19.90 7.13 -4.27
CA LYS A 26 19.26 8.07 -3.34
C LYS A 26 18.65 7.33 -2.15
N PRO A 27 18.72 7.88 -0.93
CA PRO A 27 18.19 7.20 0.25
C PRO A 27 16.68 7.38 0.44
N ILE A 28 16.11 8.46 -0.09
CA ILE A 28 14.68 8.79 -0.02
C ILE A 28 14.32 9.74 -1.17
N THR A 29 13.07 9.74 -1.61
CA THR A 29 12.58 10.72 -2.60
C THR A 29 12.05 11.98 -1.92
N VAL A 30 12.05 13.10 -2.64
CA VAL A 30 11.48 14.36 -2.13
C VAL A 30 10.00 14.19 -1.77
N LEU A 31 9.21 13.50 -2.60
CA LEU A 31 7.79 13.25 -2.33
C LEU A 31 7.58 12.48 -1.02
N ARG A 32 8.38 11.42 -0.80
CA ARG A 32 8.29 10.61 0.41
C ARG A 32 8.74 11.38 1.65
N ALA A 33 9.80 12.20 1.54
CA ALA A 33 10.23 13.09 2.61
C ALA A 33 9.12 14.09 3.01
N VAL A 34 8.52 14.75 2.02
CA VAL A 34 7.38 15.66 2.24
C VAL A 34 6.21 14.94 2.88
N SER A 35 5.82 13.79 2.35
CA SER A 35 4.72 12.97 2.88
C SER A 35 4.95 12.62 4.35
N GLN A 36 6.10 12.04 4.70
CA GLN A 36 6.39 11.65 6.06
C GLN A 36 6.54 12.85 7.01
N SER A 37 7.08 13.99 6.55
CA SER A 37 7.13 15.23 7.34
C SER A 37 5.74 15.79 7.71
N LYS A 38 4.71 15.38 6.96
CA LYS A 38 3.30 15.77 7.17
C LYS A 38 2.47 14.69 7.85
N ASN A 39 3.09 13.59 8.30
CA ASN A 39 2.40 12.52 9.00
C ASN A 39 1.77 13.05 10.31
N PRO A 40 0.44 13.01 10.45
CA PRO A 40 -0.24 13.53 11.64
C PRO A 40 0.05 12.73 12.92
N ARG A 41 0.60 11.51 12.81
CA ARG A 41 1.02 10.66 13.95
C ARG A 41 2.48 10.83 14.35
N ALA A 42 3.25 11.59 13.58
CA ALA A 42 4.66 11.80 13.81
C ALA A 42 4.93 13.04 14.67
N LYS A 43 6.02 12.99 15.43
CA LYS A 43 6.64 14.13 16.10
C LYS A 43 7.93 14.47 15.37
N ALA A 44 8.36 15.72 15.50
CA ALA A 44 9.54 16.21 14.79
C ALA A 44 10.83 15.43 15.12
N ASP A 45 10.94 14.91 16.35
CA ASP A 45 12.08 14.17 16.88
C ASP A 45 12.07 12.67 16.56
N ASP A 46 10.98 12.13 16.00
CA ASP A 46 10.95 10.73 15.60
C ASP A 46 11.96 10.47 14.49
N VAL A 47 12.72 9.39 14.62
CA VAL A 47 13.56 8.90 13.52
C VAL A 47 12.67 8.33 12.42
N ALA A 48 12.84 8.86 11.20
CA ALA A 48 12.12 8.42 10.01
C ALA A 48 12.99 7.55 9.09
N LEU A 49 14.30 7.81 9.07
CA LEU A 49 15.24 7.16 8.18
C LEU A 49 16.59 6.99 8.84
N ILE A 50 17.17 5.82 8.69
CA ILE A 50 18.54 5.52 9.09
C ILE A 50 19.30 5.12 7.83
N ILE A 51 20.42 5.78 7.56
CA ILE A 51 21.29 5.48 6.42
C ILE A 51 22.67 5.07 6.89
N ALA A 52 23.30 4.16 6.16
CA ALA A 52 24.74 3.91 6.23
C ALA A 52 25.38 4.22 4.88
N TYR A 53 26.49 4.95 4.90
CA TYR A 53 27.17 5.37 3.67
C TYR A 53 28.69 5.52 3.86
N GLU A 54 29.41 5.51 2.74
CA GLU A 54 30.85 5.75 2.68
C GLU A 54 31.19 6.60 1.46
N GLY A 55 31.67 7.82 1.71
CA GLY A 55 31.78 8.83 0.66
C GLY A 55 30.42 9.09 0.01
N LYS A 56 30.33 8.85 -1.30
CA LYS A 56 29.10 9.00 -2.10
C LYS A 56 28.24 7.74 -2.15
N ASN A 57 28.73 6.61 -1.64
CA ASN A 57 28.08 5.32 -1.83
C ASN A 57 27.13 5.03 -0.66
N LEU A 58 25.85 4.85 -0.95
CA LEU A 58 24.88 4.39 0.03
C LEU A 58 25.05 2.88 0.25
N ALA A 59 25.50 2.50 1.45
CA ALA A 59 25.72 1.12 1.83
C ALA A 59 24.43 0.43 2.29
N GLY A 60 23.49 1.18 2.85
CA GLY A 60 22.19 0.65 3.24
C GLY A 60 21.29 1.67 3.91
N LEU A 61 20.02 1.33 4.07
CA LEU A 61 19.02 2.16 4.70
C LEU A 61 17.91 1.34 5.38
N ALA A 62 17.31 1.92 6.41
CA ALA A 62 16.11 1.42 7.07
C ALA A 62 15.16 2.59 7.36
N GLY A 63 13.91 2.48 6.90
CA GLY A 63 12.88 3.50 7.10
C GLY A 63 11.84 3.11 8.13
N ILE A 64 11.34 4.12 8.82
CA ILE A 64 10.41 4.03 9.94
C ILE A 64 9.26 4.99 9.65
N LEU A 65 8.02 4.52 9.74
CA LEU A 65 6.84 5.39 9.73
C LEU A 65 6.23 5.40 11.12
N PRO A 66 6.32 6.52 11.86
CA PRO A 66 5.61 6.68 13.12
C PRO A 66 4.11 6.48 12.92
N ASP A 67 3.51 5.69 13.80
CA ASP A 67 2.12 5.29 13.75
C ASP A 67 1.53 5.11 15.16
N ALA A 68 0.26 4.75 15.23
CA ALA A 68 -0.44 4.49 16.48
C ALA A 68 -1.27 3.21 16.38
N VAL A 69 -1.22 2.41 17.43
CA VAL A 69 -2.06 1.22 17.58
C VAL A 69 -3.35 1.62 18.30
N ASN A 70 -4.45 1.03 17.89
CA ASN A 70 -5.74 1.29 18.50
C ASN A 70 -5.75 0.90 19.99
N GLY A 71 -6.52 1.64 20.79
CA GLY A 71 -6.69 1.39 22.22
C GLY A 71 -5.64 2.02 23.15
N ILE A 72 -4.54 2.62 22.65
CA ILE A 72 -3.59 3.38 23.50
C ILE A 72 -2.94 4.53 22.70
N SER A 73 -3.40 5.77 22.90
CA SER A 73 -2.86 6.97 22.22
C SER A 73 -1.40 7.29 22.59
N GLU A 74 -0.94 6.85 23.76
CA GLU A 74 0.43 7.10 24.23
C GLU A 74 1.46 6.05 23.75
N GLN A 75 1.01 4.86 23.33
CA GLN A 75 1.91 3.80 22.87
C GLN A 75 2.04 3.83 21.34
N ARG A 76 3.01 4.64 20.93
CA ARG A 76 3.44 4.79 19.54
C ARG A 76 4.01 3.46 19.03
N ALA A 77 3.59 3.08 17.84
CA ALA A 77 4.20 1.99 17.09
C ALA A 77 4.76 2.56 15.79
N SER A 78 5.55 1.78 15.07
CA SER A 78 6.01 2.18 13.75
C SER A 78 5.88 1.07 12.74
N SER A 79 5.58 1.43 11.50
CA SER A 79 5.73 0.49 10.39
C SER A 79 7.16 0.55 9.85
N ASN A 80 7.72 -0.59 9.43
CA ASN A 80 8.87 -0.55 8.54
C ASN A 80 8.40 -0.03 7.16
N THR A 81 9.19 0.82 6.53
CA THR A 81 8.83 1.41 5.22
C THR A 81 9.87 1.18 4.13
N CYS A 82 11.07 0.78 4.52
CA CYS A 82 12.10 0.32 3.62
C CYS A 82 13.18 -0.40 4.43
N TRP A 83 13.79 -1.40 3.81
CA TRP A 83 14.95 -2.07 4.32
C TRP A 83 15.78 -2.57 3.13
N TRP A 84 16.92 -1.92 2.90
CA TRP A 84 17.76 -2.19 1.75
C TRP A 84 19.23 -2.06 2.11
N VAL A 85 20.06 -2.89 1.49
CA VAL A 85 21.52 -2.79 1.55
C VAL A 85 22.12 -3.01 0.18
N ASN A 86 23.25 -2.35 -0.08
CA ASN A 86 24.06 -2.63 -1.25
C ASN A 86 24.67 -4.05 -1.12
N GLY A 87 24.63 -4.83 -2.21
CA GLY A 87 25.04 -6.23 -2.22
C GLY A 87 26.52 -6.45 -1.88
N ASP A 88 27.39 -5.51 -2.23
CA ASP A 88 28.84 -5.64 -2.10
C ASP A 88 29.33 -5.07 -0.76
N MET A 89 28.97 -3.82 -0.48
CA MET A 89 29.46 -3.07 0.70
C MET A 89 28.53 -3.17 1.91
N GLY A 90 27.24 -3.46 1.69
CA GLY A 90 26.17 -3.33 2.69
C GLY A 90 25.70 -4.63 3.31
N ARG A 91 26.15 -5.79 2.81
CA ARG A 91 25.61 -7.10 3.20
C ARG A 91 25.65 -7.37 4.70
N ARG A 92 26.71 -6.92 5.38
CA ARG A 92 26.89 -7.06 6.83
C ARG A 92 26.08 -6.02 7.65
N LEU A 93 25.52 -5.00 7.00
CA LEU A 93 24.77 -3.91 7.63
C LEU A 93 23.26 -4.15 7.68
N ALA A 94 22.74 -5.17 6.98
CA ALA A 94 21.29 -5.40 6.88
C ALA A 94 20.64 -5.53 8.26
N LEU A 95 21.08 -6.50 9.06
CA LEU A 95 20.53 -6.72 10.40
C LEU A 95 20.89 -5.57 11.38
N PRO A 96 22.13 -5.04 11.42
CA PRO A 96 22.45 -3.87 12.25
C PRO A 96 21.58 -2.65 11.99
N LEU A 97 21.30 -2.31 10.72
CA LEU A 97 20.43 -1.19 10.37
C LEU A 97 18.99 -1.43 10.79
N PHE A 98 18.47 -2.64 10.55
CA PHE A 98 17.14 -3.02 11.02
C PHE A 98 17.05 -2.94 12.54
N MET A 99 18.07 -3.42 13.25
CA MET A 99 18.12 -3.38 14.72
C MET A 99 18.14 -1.97 15.27
N LYS A 100 18.89 -1.08 14.63
CA LYS A 100 18.91 0.34 15.00
C LYS A 100 17.52 0.96 14.79
N ALA A 101 16.86 0.67 13.67
CA ALA A 101 15.50 1.15 13.41
C ALA A 101 14.49 0.59 14.42
N PHE A 102 14.60 -0.71 14.75
CA PHE A 102 13.77 -1.37 15.73
C PHE A 102 13.95 -0.80 17.14
N ALA A 103 15.18 -0.45 17.52
CA ALA A 103 15.47 0.23 18.77
C ALA A 103 14.87 1.64 18.80
N GLN A 104 14.98 2.40 17.70
CA GLN A 104 14.46 3.77 17.62
C GLN A 104 12.94 3.88 17.79
N CYS A 105 12.18 2.85 17.38
CA CYS A 105 10.75 2.77 17.67
C CYS A 105 10.42 2.06 19.00
N GLY A 106 11.37 1.98 19.94
CA GLY A 106 11.17 1.35 21.24
C GLY A 106 10.79 -0.14 21.18
N GLN A 107 11.23 -0.83 20.12
CA GLN A 107 10.87 -2.21 19.78
C GLN A 107 9.37 -2.42 19.56
N ARG A 108 8.62 -1.37 19.20
CA ARG A 108 7.19 -1.42 18.84
C ARG A 108 7.04 -1.26 17.34
N MET A 109 7.40 -2.31 16.60
CA MET A 109 7.34 -2.31 15.14
C MET A 109 6.34 -3.33 14.62
N PHE A 110 5.64 -2.98 13.54
CA PHE A 110 4.90 -3.92 12.73
C PHE A 110 5.34 -3.81 11.27
N LEU A 111 5.13 -4.88 10.51
CA LEU A 111 5.44 -4.94 9.09
C LEU A 111 4.24 -5.56 8.38
N THR A 112 3.87 -4.97 7.24
CA THR A 112 2.83 -5.45 6.33
C THR A 112 3.45 -5.71 4.96
N ASP A 113 2.81 -6.57 4.16
CA ASP A 113 3.22 -6.90 2.78
C ASP A 113 4.70 -7.35 2.64
N MET A 114 5.24 -8.05 3.65
CA MET A 114 6.63 -8.47 3.66
C MET A 114 6.96 -9.49 2.57
N THR A 115 8.22 -9.49 2.13
CA THR A 115 8.75 -10.55 1.26
C THR A 115 9.00 -11.84 2.05
N PRO A 116 8.96 -13.03 1.40
CA PRO A 116 9.39 -14.28 2.05
C PRO A 116 10.83 -14.25 2.57
N HIS A 117 11.70 -13.47 1.91
CA HIS A 117 13.08 -13.29 2.38
C HIS A 117 13.13 -12.54 3.71
N THR A 118 12.41 -11.42 3.83
CA THR A 118 12.28 -10.65 5.08
C THR A 118 11.72 -11.52 6.20
N LEU A 119 10.66 -12.30 5.91
CA LEU A 119 10.10 -13.26 6.86
C LEU A 119 11.17 -14.25 7.38
N SER A 120 11.97 -14.83 6.48
CA SER A 120 12.98 -15.82 6.84
C SER A 120 14.09 -15.25 7.74
N ILE A 121 14.36 -13.94 7.66
CA ILE A 121 15.33 -13.26 8.54
C ILE A 121 14.69 -13.02 9.90
N LEU A 122 13.49 -12.45 9.94
CA LEU A 122 12.82 -12.08 11.20
C LEU A 122 12.46 -13.30 12.05
N GLN A 123 12.10 -14.43 11.43
CA GLN A 123 11.84 -15.69 12.14
C GLN A 123 13.03 -16.18 12.96
N LYS A 124 14.26 -15.84 12.57
CA LYS A 124 15.48 -16.23 13.31
C LYS A 124 15.76 -15.35 14.53
N THR A 125 15.04 -14.24 14.67
CA THR A 125 15.30 -13.24 15.73
C THR A 125 14.49 -13.46 17.00
N ASN A 126 13.36 -14.18 16.91
CA ASN A 126 12.36 -14.30 17.98
C ASN A 126 11.82 -12.96 18.52
N TRP A 127 11.99 -11.84 17.78
CA TRP A 127 11.44 -10.53 18.18
C TRP A 127 10.04 -10.27 17.66
N PHE A 128 9.54 -11.11 16.76
CA PHE A 128 8.29 -10.90 16.05
C PHE A 128 7.41 -12.14 16.08
N GLU A 129 6.11 -11.89 16.21
CA GLU A 129 5.03 -12.83 15.94
C GLU A 129 4.53 -12.65 14.51
N PHE A 130 4.04 -13.72 13.91
CA PHE A 130 3.64 -13.77 12.50
C PHE A 130 2.16 -14.15 12.39
N PRO A 131 1.23 -13.18 12.48
CA PRO A 131 -0.19 -13.47 12.46
C PRO A 131 -0.63 -14.08 11.13
N ALA A 132 -1.49 -15.09 11.19
CA ALA A 132 -2.11 -15.68 10.01
C ALA A 132 -3.20 -14.74 9.48
N LEU A 133 -2.90 -14.03 8.39
CA LEU A 133 -3.86 -13.16 7.74
C LEU A 133 -4.79 -13.94 6.82
N ALA A 134 -6.04 -13.50 6.73
CA ALA A 134 -7.01 -14.05 5.78
C ALA A 134 -6.47 -13.93 4.34
N PRO A 135 -6.66 -14.96 3.50
CA PRO A 135 -6.23 -14.91 2.11
C PRO A 135 -7.05 -13.86 1.35
N GLY A 136 -6.36 -13.08 0.51
CA GLY A 136 -6.99 -12.20 -0.44
C GLY A 136 -7.28 -12.88 -1.77
N MET A 137 -7.96 -12.14 -2.64
CA MET A 137 -8.30 -12.57 -3.99
C MET A 137 -7.85 -11.52 -5.00
N ARG A 138 -7.18 -11.97 -6.06
CA ARG A 138 -6.88 -11.16 -7.23
C ARG A 138 -7.70 -11.65 -8.42
N GLY A 139 -8.56 -10.79 -8.93
CA GLY A 139 -9.30 -11.00 -10.17
C GLY A 139 -8.69 -10.23 -11.34
N PHE A 140 -8.64 -10.84 -12.52
CA PHE A 140 -8.16 -10.26 -13.77
C PHE A 140 -9.36 -9.86 -14.62
N LEU A 141 -9.48 -8.58 -14.95
CA LEU A 141 -10.53 -8.04 -15.82
C LEU A 141 -10.07 -7.93 -17.28
N LYS A 142 -8.75 -7.98 -17.51
CA LYS A 142 -8.12 -7.91 -18.83
C LYS A 142 -7.08 -9.00 -19.04
N PHE A 143 -6.86 -9.32 -20.30
CA PHE A 143 -5.65 -10.01 -20.72
C PHE A 143 -4.46 -9.07 -20.61
N ASN A 144 -3.39 -9.57 -19.97
CA ASN A 144 -2.14 -8.84 -19.71
C ASN A 144 -0.96 -9.82 -19.72
N LEU A 145 -0.93 -10.68 -20.75
CA LEU A 145 0.08 -11.72 -20.93
C LEU A 145 1.48 -11.13 -21.10
N ASN A 146 1.59 -9.95 -21.73
CA ASN A 146 2.84 -9.26 -21.98
C ASN A 146 3.55 -8.77 -20.69
N GLU A 147 2.82 -8.62 -19.59
CA GLU A 147 3.40 -8.34 -18.27
C GLU A 147 3.48 -9.60 -17.41
N VAL A 148 2.45 -10.46 -17.42
CA VAL A 148 2.39 -11.64 -16.56
C VAL A 148 3.41 -12.72 -16.94
N LEU A 149 3.59 -13.02 -18.23
CA LEU A 149 4.49 -14.10 -18.66
C LEU A 149 5.97 -13.73 -18.49
N PRO A 150 6.45 -12.56 -18.95
CA PRO A 150 7.87 -12.22 -18.77
C PRO A 150 8.29 -12.05 -17.31
N ALA A 151 7.36 -11.66 -16.43
CA ALA A 151 7.62 -11.57 -14.98
C ALA A 151 7.81 -12.95 -14.32
N ARG A 152 7.21 -14.01 -14.87
CA ARG A 152 7.37 -15.39 -14.37
C ARG A 152 8.51 -16.13 -15.06
N MET A 153 8.68 -15.89 -16.35
CA MET A 153 9.64 -16.59 -17.21
C MET A 153 10.38 -15.56 -18.06
N PRO A 154 11.60 -15.15 -17.68
CA PRO A 154 12.34 -14.10 -18.37
C PRO A 154 12.59 -14.37 -19.86
N SER A 155 12.57 -15.63 -20.30
CA SER A 155 12.65 -16.01 -21.73
C SER A 155 11.54 -15.39 -22.60
N PHE A 156 10.37 -15.10 -22.03
CA PHE A 156 9.24 -14.49 -22.73
C PHE A 156 9.43 -12.98 -23.02
N GLN A 157 10.48 -12.35 -22.49
CA GLN A 157 10.81 -10.94 -22.81
C GLN A 157 11.00 -10.74 -24.32
N LYS A 158 11.58 -11.73 -25.03
CA LYS A 158 11.85 -11.66 -26.48
C LYS A 158 10.57 -11.62 -27.32
N ILE A 159 9.49 -12.23 -26.86
CA ILE A 159 8.20 -12.29 -27.58
C ILE A 159 7.17 -11.29 -27.03
N LYS A 160 7.59 -10.35 -26.18
CA LYS A 160 6.72 -9.31 -25.61
C LYS A 160 5.91 -8.53 -26.65
N PRO A 161 6.43 -8.19 -27.85
CA PRO A 161 5.63 -7.55 -28.90
C PRO A 161 4.44 -8.40 -29.35
N LEU A 162 4.65 -9.70 -29.55
CA LEU A 162 3.60 -10.65 -29.91
C LEU A 162 2.57 -10.78 -28.79
N LEU A 163 3.01 -10.91 -27.54
CA LEU A 163 2.09 -10.96 -26.39
C LEU A 163 1.25 -9.68 -26.27
N THR A 164 1.86 -8.52 -26.53
CA THR A 164 1.17 -7.23 -26.51
C THR A 164 0.10 -7.16 -27.61
N PHE A 165 0.37 -7.70 -28.79
CA PHE A 165 -0.62 -7.81 -29.86
C PHE A 165 -1.77 -8.74 -29.45
N SER A 166 -1.46 -9.92 -28.90
CA SER A 166 -2.48 -10.85 -28.40
C SER A 166 -3.36 -10.22 -27.33
N ASP A 167 -2.78 -9.50 -26.38
CA ASP A 167 -3.54 -8.79 -25.34
C ASP A 167 -4.48 -7.74 -25.94
N LYS A 168 -4.03 -6.96 -26.93
CA LYS A 168 -4.90 -5.98 -27.61
C LYS A 168 -6.08 -6.68 -28.29
N THR A 169 -5.83 -7.71 -29.08
CA THR A 169 -6.88 -8.45 -29.81
C THR A 169 -7.89 -9.06 -28.85
N LEU A 170 -7.44 -9.79 -27.83
CA LEU A 170 -8.33 -10.44 -26.86
C LEU A 170 -9.14 -9.41 -26.05
N ASN A 171 -8.54 -8.29 -25.68
CA ASN A 171 -9.26 -7.23 -24.95
C ASN A 171 -10.30 -6.52 -25.82
N VAL A 172 -10.07 -6.37 -27.13
CA VAL A 172 -11.08 -5.83 -28.07
C VAL A 172 -12.27 -6.79 -28.17
N LEU A 173 -12.01 -8.09 -28.34
CA LEU A 173 -13.06 -9.11 -28.40
C LEU A 173 -13.88 -9.19 -27.09
N PHE A 174 -13.25 -8.93 -25.95
CA PHE A 174 -13.91 -8.97 -24.64
C PHE A 174 -14.60 -7.65 -24.26
N SER A 175 -14.44 -6.59 -25.05
CA SER A 175 -15.00 -5.26 -24.75
C SER A 175 -16.54 -5.22 -24.66
N PRO A 176 -17.34 -5.99 -25.44
CA PRO A 176 -18.79 -5.99 -25.27
C PRO A 176 -19.22 -6.55 -23.91
N LEU A 177 -18.57 -7.62 -23.42
CA LEU A 177 -18.89 -8.19 -22.12
C LEU A 177 -18.58 -7.21 -20.98
N ARG A 178 -17.54 -6.38 -21.13
CA ARG A 178 -17.27 -5.30 -20.17
C ARG A 178 -18.39 -4.27 -20.12
N ARG A 179 -18.92 -3.84 -21.27
CA ARG A 179 -20.06 -2.90 -21.32
C ARG A 179 -21.29 -3.51 -20.65
N VAL A 180 -21.58 -4.79 -20.89
CA VAL A 180 -22.66 -5.52 -20.20
C VAL A 180 -22.42 -5.54 -18.69
N ASN A 181 -21.20 -5.81 -18.24
CA ASN A 181 -20.85 -5.79 -16.82
C ASN A 181 -21.01 -4.40 -16.18
N GLN A 182 -20.71 -3.30 -16.88
CA GLN A 182 -20.95 -1.95 -16.37
C GLN A 182 -22.42 -1.70 -16.05
N ILE A 183 -23.33 -2.19 -16.90
CA ILE A 183 -24.78 -2.07 -16.69
C ILE A 183 -25.23 -3.03 -15.59
N ARG A 184 -24.77 -4.28 -15.64
CA ARG A 184 -25.14 -5.35 -14.69
C ARG A 184 -24.84 -4.99 -13.23
N PHE A 185 -23.72 -4.31 -12.98
CA PHE A 185 -23.29 -3.97 -11.64
C PHE A 185 -23.77 -2.59 -11.17
N LYS A 186 -24.51 -1.85 -12.01
CA LYS A 186 -25.13 -0.58 -11.61
C LYS A 186 -26.36 -0.87 -10.74
N ASP A 187 -26.34 -0.38 -9.51
CA ASP A 187 -27.53 -0.30 -8.66
C ASP A 187 -28.08 1.13 -8.69
N GLN A 188 -29.34 1.31 -9.06
CA GLN A 188 -29.97 2.64 -9.15
C GLN A 188 -30.29 3.23 -7.77
N ASN A 189 -30.32 2.41 -6.72
CA ASN A 189 -30.68 2.84 -5.38
C ASN A 189 -29.46 3.30 -4.55
N ILE A 190 -28.26 3.20 -5.10
CA ILE A 190 -27.03 3.65 -4.45
C ILE A 190 -26.54 4.91 -5.12
N LYS A 191 -26.34 5.96 -4.31
CA LYS A 191 -25.59 7.13 -4.72
C LYS A 191 -24.12 6.89 -4.43
N VAL A 192 -23.29 7.09 -5.45
CA VAL A 192 -21.85 6.85 -5.39
C VAL A 192 -21.13 8.16 -5.70
N GLU A 193 -20.26 8.58 -4.79
CA GLU A 193 -19.52 9.84 -4.91
C GLU A 193 -18.02 9.56 -4.77
N LYS A 194 -17.24 10.01 -5.77
CA LYS A 194 -15.77 10.03 -5.67
C LYS A 194 -15.35 11.31 -4.96
N ARG A 195 -14.49 11.17 -3.95
CA ARG A 195 -14.03 12.28 -3.11
C ARG A 195 -12.52 12.22 -2.89
N LYS A 196 -11.87 13.38 -2.81
CA LYS A 196 -10.47 13.50 -2.36
C LYS A 196 -10.36 13.88 -0.90
N GLU A 197 -11.43 14.48 -0.37
CA GLU A 197 -11.54 14.99 0.98
C GLU A 197 -12.78 14.39 1.64
N LEU A 198 -12.66 14.19 2.94
CA LEU A 198 -13.66 13.66 3.84
C LEU A 198 -14.20 14.80 4.71
N ASN A 199 -15.32 14.55 5.38
CA ASN A 199 -15.95 15.50 6.28
C ASN A 199 -16.24 14.80 7.62
N GLU A 200 -16.64 15.60 8.62
CA GLU A 200 -16.91 15.10 9.97
C GLU A 200 -17.87 13.88 10.01
N PRO A 201 -19.00 13.85 9.27
CA PRO A 201 -19.84 12.64 9.22
C PRO A 201 -19.12 11.38 8.72
N LEU A 202 -18.21 11.51 7.75
CA LEU A 202 -17.42 10.39 7.24
C LEU A 202 -16.30 9.99 8.21
N TYR A 203 -15.75 10.94 8.97
CA TYR A 203 -14.81 10.63 10.05
C TYR A 203 -15.49 9.78 11.12
N SER A 204 -16.67 10.18 11.60
CA SER A 204 -17.43 9.40 12.60
C SER A 204 -17.79 8.01 12.06
N TYR A 205 -18.10 7.90 10.76
CA TYR A 205 -18.36 6.61 10.13
C TYR A 205 -17.13 5.70 10.12
N ILE A 206 -15.93 6.24 9.86
CA ILE A 206 -14.68 5.48 9.96
C ILE A 206 -14.46 5.00 11.39
N GLU A 207 -14.57 5.89 12.38
CA GLU A 207 -14.37 5.57 13.79
C GLU A 207 -15.31 4.46 14.27
N GLN A 208 -16.58 4.50 13.86
CA GLN A 208 -17.54 3.43 14.18
C GLN A 208 -17.10 2.05 13.68
N HIS A 209 -16.40 2.00 12.54
CA HIS A 209 -15.99 0.75 11.89
C HIS A 209 -14.55 0.32 12.17
N SER A 210 -13.70 1.17 12.77
CA SER A 210 -12.28 0.91 13.00
C SER A 210 -11.94 0.38 14.41
N GLN A 211 -12.94 0.16 15.27
CA GLN A 211 -12.74 -0.22 16.68
C GLN A 211 -11.93 -1.52 16.88
N ASN A 212 -11.99 -2.46 15.93
CA ASN A 212 -11.25 -3.72 15.99
C ASN A 212 -9.97 -3.72 15.15
N GLU A 213 -9.66 -2.62 14.46
CA GLU A 213 -8.44 -2.46 13.66
C GLU A 213 -7.23 -2.27 14.57
N PHE A 214 -6.14 -2.96 14.25
CA PHE A 214 -4.86 -2.81 14.93
C PHE A 214 -4.34 -1.39 14.77
N ILE A 215 -4.38 -0.86 13.54
CA ILE A 215 -4.03 0.52 13.22
C ILE A 215 -5.34 1.28 12.98
N GLY A 216 -5.97 1.76 14.06
CA GLY A 216 -7.24 2.49 13.97
C GLY A 216 -7.04 3.87 13.35
N ARG A 217 -7.07 3.97 12.02
CA ARG A 217 -6.86 5.25 11.34
C ARG A 217 -8.10 6.14 11.39
N SER A 218 -7.88 7.42 11.65
CA SER A 218 -8.88 8.48 11.51
C SER A 218 -8.97 8.97 10.06
N GLY A 219 -10.03 9.68 9.73
CA GLY A 219 -10.16 10.23 8.38
C GLY A 219 -9.08 11.25 8.02
N LYS A 220 -8.54 12.02 8.98
CA LYS A 220 -7.40 12.94 8.75
C LYS A 220 -6.15 12.20 8.27
N GLU A 221 -5.88 11.02 8.80
CA GLU A 221 -4.74 10.20 8.39
C GLU A 221 -4.95 9.60 7.00
N LEU A 222 -6.17 9.16 6.69
CA LEU A 222 -6.50 8.67 5.36
C LEU A 222 -6.41 9.79 4.30
N GLU A 223 -6.84 11.01 4.62
CA GLU A 223 -6.67 12.16 3.73
C GLU A 223 -5.20 12.51 3.52
N TRP A 224 -4.38 12.45 4.58
CA TRP A 224 -2.94 12.62 4.47
C TRP A 224 -2.34 11.61 3.48
N ILE A 225 -2.73 10.34 3.57
CA ILE A 225 -2.32 9.30 2.61
C ILE A 225 -2.67 9.67 1.17
N VAL A 226 -3.92 10.06 0.92
CA VAL A 226 -4.40 10.42 -0.44
C VAL A 226 -3.72 11.69 -0.98
N ARG A 227 -3.44 12.66 -0.11
CA ARG A 227 -2.85 13.95 -0.47
C ARG A 227 -1.34 13.87 -0.72
N TYR A 228 -0.65 12.94 -0.06
CA TYR A 228 0.82 12.84 -0.11
C TYR A 228 1.30 11.44 -0.54
N PRO A 229 1.04 11.02 -1.79
CA PRO A 229 1.53 9.74 -2.30
C PRO A 229 3.06 9.73 -2.45
N TRP A 230 3.66 8.54 -2.45
CA TRP A 230 5.12 8.38 -2.54
C TRP A 230 5.62 8.16 -3.97
N VAL A 231 4.71 8.07 -4.95
CA VAL A 231 5.02 7.83 -6.36
C VAL A 231 4.58 9.01 -7.23
N THR A 232 5.34 9.25 -8.30
CA THR A 232 4.98 10.20 -9.36
C THR A 232 4.49 9.44 -10.58
N ALA A 233 3.35 9.84 -11.15
CA ALA A 233 2.91 9.34 -12.44
C ALA A 233 3.70 10.02 -13.58
N GLN A 234 4.29 9.25 -14.48
CA GLN A 234 5.04 9.76 -15.65
C GLN A 234 4.20 10.72 -16.50
N ALA A 235 2.89 10.48 -16.60
CA ALA A 235 1.95 11.35 -17.30
C ALA A 235 1.91 12.78 -16.75
N ASN A 236 2.27 12.99 -15.49
CA ASN A 236 2.17 14.29 -14.81
C ASN A 236 3.49 15.07 -14.79
N ASP A 237 4.65 14.42 -15.02
CA ASP A 237 5.95 15.06 -14.78
C ASP A 237 7.07 14.39 -15.60
N ALA A 238 7.00 14.51 -16.92
CA ALA A 238 7.94 13.90 -17.88
C ALA A 238 9.37 14.47 -17.81
N SER A 239 9.61 15.54 -17.04
CA SER A 239 10.88 16.27 -16.97
C SER A 239 11.78 15.87 -15.79
N LYS A 240 11.31 15.03 -14.86
CA LYS A 240 12.15 14.56 -13.75
C LYS A 240 13.08 13.44 -14.23
N ALA A 241 14.39 13.73 -14.19
CA ALA A 241 15.42 12.73 -14.40
C ALA A 241 15.24 11.57 -13.40
N ALA A 242 15.06 10.36 -13.92
CA ALA A 242 15.04 9.16 -13.10
C ALA A 242 16.41 9.01 -12.44
N PHE A 243 16.44 9.17 -11.12
CA PHE A 243 17.62 8.84 -10.31
C PHE A 243 17.48 7.42 -9.77
N ASP A 244 18.60 6.79 -9.46
CA ASP A 244 18.59 5.48 -8.84
C ASP A 244 18.05 5.57 -7.41
N TYR A 245 17.01 4.79 -7.13
CA TYR A 245 16.37 4.67 -5.83
C TYR A 245 15.91 3.22 -5.67
N PRO A 246 16.22 2.53 -4.55
CA PRO A 246 15.97 1.09 -4.45
C PRO A 246 14.50 0.67 -4.44
N PHE A 247 13.56 1.61 -4.38
CA PHE A 247 12.12 1.35 -4.30
C PHE A 247 11.35 2.07 -5.42
N SER A 248 10.09 1.70 -5.61
CA SER A 248 9.22 2.34 -6.59
C SER A 248 9.00 3.82 -6.26
N HIS A 249 9.25 4.69 -7.24
CA HIS A 249 8.98 6.14 -7.11
C HIS A 249 8.41 6.79 -8.37
N ILE A 250 8.54 6.14 -9.52
CA ILE A 250 7.96 6.56 -10.80
C ILE A 250 7.09 5.41 -11.32
N VAL A 251 5.86 5.72 -11.72
CA VAL A 251 4.85 4.78 -12.23
C VAL A 251 4.20 5.35 -13.50
N LYS A 252 3.56 4.53 -14.33
CA LYS A 252 2.90 5.03 -15.56
C LYS A 252 1.68 5.87 -15.20
N SER A 253 0.85 5.36 -14.29
CA SER A 253 -0.33 6.06 -13.77
C SER A 253 -0.60 5.73 -12.30
N PHE A 254 -1.11 6.71 -11.57
CA PHE A 254 -1.49 6.55 -10.17
C PHE A 254 -2.67 7.45 -9.83
N GLU A 255 -3.70 6.86 -9.22
CA GLU A 255 -4.84 7.59 -8.70
C GLU A 255 -5.32 6.95 -7.39
N GLN A 256 -5.57 7.80 -6.39
CA GLN A 256 -6.21 7.40 -5.14
C GLN A 256 -7.36 8.31 -4.78
N TYR A 257 -8.47 7.76 -4.35
CA TYR A 257 -9.65 8.53 -3.97
C TYR A 257 -10.57 7.73 -3.05
N PHE A 258 -11.37 8.45 -2.28
CA PHE A 258 -12.45 7.87 -1.52
C PHE A 258 -13.67 7.62 -2.40
N LEU A 259 -14.30 6.47 -2.21
CA LEU A 259 -15.59 6.15 -2.77
C LEU A 259 -16.61 6.11 -1.64
N HIS A 260 -17.49 7.11 -1.61
CA HIS A 260 -18.59 7.19 -0.64
C HIS A 260 -19.84 6.59 -1.28
N LEU A 261 -20.42 5.59 -0.60
CA LEU A 261 -21.64 4.92 -1.00
C LEU A 261 -22.75 5.23 0.00
N SER A 262 -23.88 5.73 -0.50
CA SER A 262 -25.07 5.99 0.30
C SER A 262 -26.33 5.40 -0.31
N LYS A 263 -27.26 4.98 0.55
CA LYS A 263 -28.57 4.44 0.18
C LYS A 263 -29.64 5.11 1.03
N SER A 264 -30.63 5.73 0.37
CA SER A 264 -31.70 6.49 1.04
C SER A 264 -31.17 7.55 2.03
N GLY A 265 -30.06 8.22 1.69
CA GLY A 265 -29.43 9.25 2.52
C GLY A 265 -28.44 8.74 3.57
N ASN A 266 -28.41 7.43 3.86
CA ASN A 266 -27.51 6.85 4.85
C ASN A 266 -26.23 6.32 4.19
N THR A 267 -25.07 6.57 4.82
CA THR A 267 -23.80 5.95 4.40
C THR A 267 -23.86 4.45 4.64
N ILE A 268 -23.61 3.67 3.58
CA ILE A 268 -23.55 2.20 3.64
C ILE A 268 -22.14 1.66 3.42
N GLY A 269 -21.24 2.51 2.92
CA GLY A 269 -19.84 2.17 2.73
C GLY A 269 -18.97 3.37 2.42
N LEU A 270 -17.74 3.34 2.90
CA LEU A 270 -16.68 4.26 2.54
C LEU A 270 -15.42 3.44 2.23
N LEU A 271 -14.88 3.61 1.03
CA LEU A 271 -13.73 2.85 0.55
C LEU A 271 -12.61 3.80 0.16
N LEU A 272 -11.36 3.45 0.44
CA LEU A 272 -10.22 4.03 -0.26
C LEU A 272 -9.93 3.16 -1.49
N ILE A 273 -9.97 3.75 -2.68
CA ILE A 273 -9.57 3.10 -3.93
C ILE A 273 -8.17 3.53 -4.29
N SER A 274 -7.32 2.57 -4.68
CA SER A 274 -6.00 2.83 -5.24
C SER A 274 -5.86 2.17 -6.59
N LEU A 275 -5.55 2.95 -7.63
CA LEU A 275 -5.37 2.50 -9.00
C LEU A 275 -3.94 2.87 -9.44
N ARG A 276 -3.08 1.86 -9.58
CA ARG A 276 -1.69 2.01 -10.01
C ARG A 276 -1.43 1.18 -11.25
N ASP A 277 -1.03 1.80 -12.35
CA ASP A 277 -0.72 1.12 -13.62
C ASP A 277 -1.84 0.16 -14.08
N GLY A 278 -3.10 0.53 -13.83
CA GLY A 278 -4.27 -0.31 -14.12
C GLY A 278 -4.57 -1.40 -13.08
N HIS A 279 -3.77 -1.54 -12.03
CA HIS A 279 -4.05 -2.44 -10.91
C HIS A 279 -4.85 -1.73 -9.81
N MET A 280 -6.13 -2.08 -9.67
CA MET A 280 -7.00 -1.56 -8.63
C MET A 280 -6.89 -2.38 -7.35
N LYS A 281 -6.79 -1.70 -6.22
CA LYS A 281 -6.86 -2.23 -4.85
C LYS A 281 -7.86 -1.43 -4.03
N VAL A 282 -8.32 -2.00 -2.92
CA VAL A 282 -9.13 -1.31 -1.91
C VAL A 282 -8.38 -1.36 -0.58
N PRO A 283 -7.43 -0.44 -0.32
CA PRO A 283 -6.58 -0.51 0.86
C PRO A 283 -7.33 -0.33 2.18
N TYR A 284 -8.41 0.45 2.17
CA TYR A 284 -9.30 0.59 3.32
C TYR A 284 -10.73 0.44 2.87
N ALA A 285 -11.52 -0.27 3.66
CA ALA A 285 -12.94 -0.38 3.46
C ALA A 285 -13.63 -0.30 4.80
N TYR A 286 -14.70 0.50 4.88
CA TYR A 286 -15.55 0.67 6.06
C TYR A 286 -17.01 0.45 5.64
N PHE A 287 -17.65 -0.58 6.19
CA PHE A 287 -19.03 -0.95 5.92
C PHE A 287 -19.51 -2.03 6.89
N ASP A 288 -20.83 -2.12 7.08
CA ASP A 288 -21.49 -3.26 7.73
C ASP A 288 -21.46 -4.51 6.85
N GLU A 289 -21.08 -5.67 7.39
CA GLU A 289 -20.97 -6.93 6.62
C GLU A 289 -22.24 -7.32 5.85
N LYS A 290 -23.42 -6.94 6.33
CA LYS A 290 -24.71 -7.11 5.60
C LYS A 290 -24.73 -6.43 4.22
N ASN A 291 -23.96 -5.35 4.06
CA ASN A 291 -23.83 -4.59 2.83
C ASN A 291 -22.72 -5.14 1.91
N ALA A 292 -21.90 -6.10 2.34
CA ALA A 292 -20.73 -6.56 1.58
C ALA A 292 -21.04 -6.96 0.11
N PRO A 293 -22.13 -7.69 -0.21
CA PRO A 293 -22.45 -8.01 -1.60
C PRO A 293 -22.76 -6.77 -2.46
N LEU A 294 -23.37 -5.76 -1.85
CA LEU A 294 -23.73 -4.51 -2.51
C LEU A 294 -22.48 -3.66 -2.77
N ILE A 295 -21.63 -3.52 -1.75
CA ILE A 295 -20.33 -2.86 -1.84
C ILE A 295 -19.46 -3.53 -2.91
N LEU A 296 -19.42 -4.87 -2.94
CA LEU A 296 -18.63 -5.62 -3.92
C LEU A 296 -19.08 -5.36 -5.36
N LYS A 297 -20.40 -5.30 -5.63
CA LYS A 297 -20.91 -4.94 -6.97
C LYS A 297 -20.42 -3.56 -7.39
N GLU A 298 -20.44 -2.60 -6.47
CA GLU A 298 -19.94 -1.25 -6.78
C GLU A 298 -18.42 -1.23 -7.01
N ILE A 299 -17.65 -1.98 -6.23
CA ILE A 299 -16.20 -2.15 -6.47
C ILE A 299 -15.95 -2.75 -7.87
N TYR A 300 -16.74 -3.77 -8.28
CA TYR A 300 -16.65 -4.32 -9.64
C TYR A 300 -16.98 -3.28 -10.70
N ARG A 301 -18.04 -2.48 -10.49
CA ARG A 301 -18.41 -1.41 -11.40
C ARG A 301 -17.29 -0.39 -11.53
N GLN A 302 -16.68 0.04 -10.43
CA GLN A 302 -15.52 0.94 -10.45
C GLN A 302 -14.33 0.32 -11.18
N ALA A 303 -14.01 -0.96 -10.93
CA ALA A 303 -12.91 -1.62 -11.62
C ALA A 303 -13.13 -1.65 -13.15
N VAL A 304 -14.36 -1.85 -13.62
CA VAL A 304 -14.67 -1.83 -15.05
C VAL A 304 -14.71 -0.40 -15.62
N LEU A 305 -15.22 0.59 -14.87
CA LEU A 305 -15.28 1.98 -15.31
C LEU A 305 -13.90 2.64 -15.42
N ASN A 306 -12.99 2.32 -14.49
CA ASN A 306 -11.61 2.80 -14.55
C ASN A 306 -10.73 1.91 -15.45
N ASP A 307 -11.34 1.02 -16.25
CA ASP A 307 -10.66 0.13 -17.19
C ASP A 307 -9.47 -0.62 -16.54
N ALA A 308 -9.67 -1.11 -15.32
CA ALA A 308 -8.64 -1.77 -14.55
C ALA A 308 -8.23 -3.12 -15.18
N VAL A 309 -6.95 -3.46 -15.09
CA VAL A 309 -6.37 -4.75 -15.47
C VAL A 309 -6.69 -5.81 -14.44
N THR A 310 -6.47 -5.49 -13.17
CA THR A 310 -6.75 -6.39 -12.05
C THR A 310 -7.46 -5.67 -10.91
N LEU A 311 -8.25 -6.40 -10.14
CA LEU A 311 -8.75 -5.98 -8.84
C LEU A 311 -8.21 -6.91 -7.76
N THR A 312 -7.66 -6.35 -6.70
CA THR A 312 -7.18 -7.11 -5.53
C THR A 312 -7.89 -6.66 -4.26
N LEU A 313 -8.42 -7.62 -3.50
CA LEU A 313 -9.13 -7.41 -2.23
C LEU A 313 -8.62 -8.43 -1.19
N PHE A 314 -8.44 -8.04 0.08
CA PHE A 314 -8.22 -9.01 1.15
C PHE A 314 -9.24 -8.94 2.29
N ARG A 315 -10.06 -7.89 2.41
CA ARG A 315 -11.14 -7.85 3.42
C ARG A 315 -12.04 -9.08 3.29
N ALA A 316 -12.09 -9.90 4.33
CA ALA A 316 -12.72 -11.22 4.32
C ALA A 316 -14.19 -11.18 3.88
N GLY A 317 -14.96 -10.19 4.35
CA GLY A 317 -16.35 -9.97 3.92
C GLY A 317 -16.51 -9.81 2.41
N LEU A 318 -15.61 -9.03 1.78
CA LEU A 318 -15.61 -8.86 0.33
C LEU A 318 -15.16 -10.14 -0.38
N VAL A 319 -14.08 -10.78 0.08
CA VAL A 319 -13.56 -12.03 -0.52
C VAL A 319 -14.63 -13.13 -0.46
N ASN A 320 -15.32 -13.28 0.66
CA ASN A 320 -16.42 -14.23 0.81
C ASN A 320 -17.56 -13.93 -0.17
N ALA A 321 -17.94 -12.65 -0.31
CA ALA A 321 -18.94 -12.24 -1.29
C ALA A 321 -18.50 -12.51 -2.76
N MET A 322 -17.19 -12.52 -3.06
CA MET A 322 -16.71 -12.87 -4.41
C MET A 322 -16.96 -14.34 -4.79
N HIS A 323 -17.10 -15.24 -3.81
CA HIS A 323 -17.33 -16.66 -4.06
C HIS A 323 -18.77 -16.96 -4.45
N SER A 324 -19.73 -16.20 -3.92
CA SER A 324 -21.17 -16.39 -4.16
C SER A 324 -21.75 -15.45 -5.22
N ALA A 325 -21.16 -14.26 -5.41
CA ALA A 325 -21.67 -13.27 -6.36
C ALA A 325 -21.12 -13.46 -7.79
N PRO A 326 -21.92 -13.14 -8.82
CA PRO A 326 -21.39 -13.01 -10.17
C PRO A 326 -20.31 -11.94 -10.26
N HIS A 327 -19.30 -12.18 -11.10
CA HIS A 327 -18.10 -11.33 -11.15
C HIS A 327 -17.66 -11.00 -12.59
N PRO A 328 -16.93 -9.89 -12.80
CA PRO A 328 -16.44 -9.48 -14.11
C PRO A 328 -15.16 -10.19 -14.58
N PHE A 329 -14.56 -11.05 -13.75
CA PHE A 329 -13.22 -11.57 -14.01
C PHE A 329 -13.16 -12.66 -15.06
N ILE A 330 -12.11 -12.62 -15.87
CA ILE A 330 -11.67 -13.70 -16.76
C ILE A 330 -11.02 -14.81 -15.94
N PHE A 331 -10.22 -14.43 -14.95
CA PHE A 331 -9.48 -15.35 -14.10
C PHE A 331 -9.37 -14.78 -12.68
N ARG A 332 -9.34 -15.67 -11.67
CA ARG A 332 -9.17 -15.33 -10.25
C ARG A 332 -8.11 -16.22 -9.64
N LYS A 333 -7.33 -15.68 -8.70
CA LYS A 333 -6.41 -16.47 -7.88
C LYS A 333 -6.35 -15.97 -6.44
N PRO A 334 -6.22 -16.89 -5.46
CA PRO A 334 -5.93 -16.50 -4.09
C PRO A 334 -4.53 -15.90 -4.00
N ILE A 335 -4.35 -14.97 -3.07
CA ILE A 335 -3.06 -14.37 -2.73
C ILE A 335 -2.94 -14.26 -1.21
N ARG A 336 -1.71 -14.28 -0.70
CA ARG A 336 -1.44 -14.16 0.74
C ARG A 336 -0.55 -12.96 0.99
N ARG A 337 -0.72 -12.37 2.16
CA ARG A 337 0.16 -11.34 2.71
C ARG A 337 0.89 -11.87 3.91
N LEU A 338 2.11 -11.42 4.07
CA LEU A 338 2.95 -11.72 5.21
C LEU A 338 3.02 -10.47 6.07
N ALA A 339 2.70 -10.62 7.35
CA ALA A 339 2.83 -9.57 8.34
C ALA A 339 3.67 -10.07 9.52
N ALA A 340 4.27 -9.11 10.23
CA ALA A 340 4.99 -9.36 11.46
C ALA A 340 4.63 -8.28 12.47
N ILE A 341 4.53 -8.66 13.73
CA ILE A 341 4.25 -7.76 14.84
C ILE A 341 5.28 -8.04 15.91
N SER A 342 5.97 -7.01 16.38
CA SER A 342 6.92 -7.18 17.47
C SER A 342 6.25 -7.80 18.70
N THR A 343 6.96 -8.63 19.46
CA THR A 343 6.44 -9.25 20.68
C THR A 343 5.91 -8.23 21.69
N ARG A 344 6.45 -7.01 21.71
CA ARG A 344 5.95 -5.89 22.53
C ARG A 344 4.54 -5.42 22.17
N LEU A 345 4.10 -5.67 20.94
CA LEU A 345 2.80 -5.27 20.43
C LEU A 345 1.80 -6.44 20.39
N GLU A 346 2.21 -7.65 20.74
CA GLU A 346 1.37 -8.86 20.65
C GLU A 346 0.09 -8.73 21.49
N GLY A 347 0.22 -8.28 22.74
CA GLY A 347 -0.93 -8.09 23.64
C GLY A 347 -1.96 -7.09 23.09
N LEU A 348 -1.51 -6.06 22.36
CA LEU A 348 -2.39 -5.11 21.69
C LEU A 348 -3.03 -5.70 20.44
N PHE A 349 -2.27 -6.45 19.65
CA PHE A 349 -2.80 -7.12 18.48
C PHE A 349 -3.88 -8.14 18.86
N ARG A 350 -3.73 -8.88 19.95
CA ARG A 350 -4.78 -9.79 20.43
C ARG A 350 -6.09 -9.07 20.76
N LYS A 351 -6.03 -7.81 21.18
CA LYS A 351 -7.22 -6.97 21.44
C LYS A 351 -7.83 -6.42 20.15
N HIS A 352 -6.99 -6.04 19.19
CA HIS A 352 -7.39 -5.48 17.90
C HIS A 352 -6.71 -6.26 16.76
N PRO A 353 -7.20 -7.48 16.41
CA PRO A 353 -6.46 -8.44 15.59
C PRO A 353 -6.58 -8.21 14.08
N HIS A 354 -7.06 -7.04 13.66
CA HIS A 354 -7.37 -6.78 12.26
C HIS A 354 -6.42 -5.77 11.63
N PHE A 355 -5.71 -6.19 10.58
CA PHE A 355 -5.05 -5.27 9.66
C PHE A 355 -5.98 -4.93 8.49
N GLN A 356 -6.00 -3.66 8.13
CA GLN A 356 -6.51 -3.21 6.83
C GLN A 356 -5.45 -3.38 5.76
N ASP A 357 -5.90 -3.40 4.51
CA ASP A 357 -5.06 -3.73 3.35
C ASP A 357 -4.00 -2.67 3.05
N GLY A 358 -4.20 -1.46 3.55
CA GLY A 358 -3.34 -0.30 3.41
C GLY A 358 -2.55 0.04 4.66
N ASP A 359 -2.55 -0.80 5.70
CA ASP A 359 -1.74 -0.54 6.88
C ASP A 359 -0.24 -0.61 6.53
N GLY A 360 0.55 0.29 7.12
CA GLY A 360 1.95 0.49 6.78
C GLY A 360 2.17 1.36 5.53
N ASP A 361 3.23 1.07 4.78
CA ASP A 361 3.69 1.88 3.64
C ASP A 361 3.01 1.55 2.30
N VAL A 362 2.45 0.35 2.17
CA VAL A 362 1.89 -0.16 0.91
C VAL A 362 0.81 0.74 0.31
N VAL A 363 0.10 1.50 1.14
CA VAL A 363 -0.96 2.41 0.67
C VAL A 363 -0.41 3.62 -0.08
N PHE A 364 0.85 4.02 0.09
CA PHE A 364 1.36 5.23 -0.56
C PHE A 364 1.82 5.02 -2.01
N THR A 365 1.79 3.78 -2.52
CA THR A 365 2.46 3.38 -3.77
C THR A 365 1.61 2.65 -4.78
#